data_AF-A0A358CY25-F1
#
_entry.id   AF-A0A358CY25-F1
#
_cell.length_a   1.000
_cell.length_b   1.000
_cell.length_c   1.000
_cell.angle_alpha   90.00
_cell.angle_beta   90.00
_cell.angle_gamma   90.00
#
_symmetry.space_group_name_H-M   'P 1'
#
loop_
_entity.id
_entity.type
_entity.pdbx_description
1 polymer ?
#
loop_
_entity_poly.entity_id
_entity_poly.type
_entity_poly.pdbx_seq_one_letter_code
_entity_poly.pdbx_strand_id
1 'polypeptide(L)' 'MELIAASRIVKAQGRVQAAKPYSEKVTDVIANLAGGGAGVDHPLLAQPGDINRVAYVVIAADRGLCGGYNNN' A
#
# COMPACT_ATOMS: atom_id res chain seq x y z
N MET A 1 10.59 -10.19 24.98
CA MET A 1 9.66 -9.66 23.97
C MET A 1 9.82 -10.31 22.59
N GLU A 2 11.00 -10.86 22.29
CA GLU A 2 11.33 -11.44 20.99
C GLU A 2 10.33 -12.51 20.49
N LEU A 3 10.02 -13.53 21.28
CA LEU A 3 9.05 -14.58 20.88
C LEU A 3 7.63 -14.03 20.64
N ILE A 4 7.22 -12.98 21.36
CA ILE A 4 5.93 -12.30 21.17
C ILE A 4 5.97 -11.49 19.86
N ALA A 5 7.08 -10.81 19.56
CA ALA A 5 7.25 -10.11 18.30
C ALA A 5 7.27 -11.09 17.11
N ALA A 6 7.98 -12.21 17.23
CA ALA A 6 8.04 -13.26 16.22
C ALA A 6 6.65 -13.80 15.87
N SER A 7 5.84 -14.16 16.87
CA SER A 7 4.46 -14.62 16.63
C SER A 7 3.57 -13.57 15.97
N ARG A 8 3.75 -12.28 16.30
CA ARG A 8 3.04 -11.16 15.64
C ARG A 8 3.45 -10.96 14.18
N ILE A 9 4.74 -11.14 13.87
CA ILE A 9 5.26 -11.06 12.49
C ILE A 9 4.61 -12.15 11.63
N VAL A 10 4.58 -13.40 12.10
CA VAL A 10 3.94 -14.51 11.38
C VAL A 10 2.46 -14.21 11.13
N LYS A 11 1.73 -13.70 12.12
CA LYS A 11 0.33 -13.30 11.96
C LYS A 11 0.15 -12.13 10.98
N ALA A 12 1.07 -11.17 10.98
CA ALA A 12 1.05 -10.05 10.02
C ALA A 12 1.30 -10.52 8.58
N GLN A 13 2.28 -11.41 8.37
CA GLN A 13 2.54 -12.02 7.07
C GLN A 13 1.33 -12.80 6.56
N GLY A 14 0.66 -13.57 7.42
CA GLY A 14 -0.59 -14.26 7.06
C GLY A 14 -1.69 -13.30 6.58
N ARG A 15 -1.84 -12.13 7.22
CA ARG A 15 -2.80 -11.10 6.78
C ARG A 15 -2.44 -10.50 5.42
N VAL A 16 -1.15 -10.26 5.16
CA VAL A 16 -0.68 -9.77 3.85
C VAL A 16 -1.01 -10.79 2.76
N GLN A 17 -0.71 -12.06 2.98
CA GLN A 17 -0.99 -13.12 2.01
C GLN A 17 -2.50 -13.26 1.74
N ALA A 18 -3.34 -13.14 2.76
CA ALA A 18 -4.79 -13.19 2.59
C ALA A 18 -5.36 -11.97 1.84
N ALA A 19 -4.76 -10.79 2.00
CA ALA A 19 -5.22 -9.55 1.33
C ALA A 19 -4.73 -9.42 -0.11
N LYS A 20 -3.67 -10.15 -0.48
CA LYS A 20 -3.00 -10.04 -1.78
C LYS A 20 -3.92 -10.34 -2.98
N PRO A 21 -4.72 -11.43 -3.00
CA PRO A 21 -5.56 -11.75 -4.16
C PRO A 21 -6.60 -10.68 -4.48
N TYR A 22 -7.16 -10.04 -3.45
CA TYR A 22 -8.11 -8.94 -3.63
C TYR A 22 -7.43 -7.72 -4.26
N SER A 23 -6.28 -7.33 -3.72
CA SER A 23 -5.53 -6.16 -4.17
C SER A 23 -5.07 -6.31 -5.63
N GLU A 24 -4.58 -7.50 -5.99
CA GLU A 24 -4.22 -7.86 -7.36
C GLU A 24 -5.44 -7.78 -8.28
N LYS A 25 -6.55 -8.42 -7.90
CA LYS A 25 -7.72 -8.48 -8.78
C LYS A 25 -8.36 -7.11 -9.03
N VAL A 26 -8.43 -6.26 -8.01
CA VAL A 26 -8.93 -4.88 -8.18
C VAL A 26 -8.02 -4.09 -9.10
N THR A 27 -6.70 -4.22 -8.94
CA THR A 27 -5.72 -3.55 -9.81
C THR A 27 -5.88 -3.99 -11.27
N ASP A 28 -6.03 -5.30 -11.52
CA ASP A 28 -6.25 -5.84 -12.86
C ASP A 28 -7.52 -5.29 -13.50
N VAL A 29 -8.62 -5.21 -12.75
CA VAL A 29 -9.89 -4.69 -13.26
C VAL A 29 -9.76 -3.21 -13.65
N ILE A 30 -9.13 -2.39 -12.80
CA ILE A 30 -8.90 -0.97 -13.07
C ILE A 30 -7.99 -0.80 -14.30
N ALA A 31 -6.92 -1.59 -14.40
CA ALA A 31 -6.00 -1.55 -15.54
C ALA A 31 -6.69 -1.92 -16.86
N ASN A 32 -7.51 -2.97 -16.87
CA ASN A 32 -8.28 -3.37 -18.05
C ASN A 32 -9.30 -2.28 -18.45
N LEU A 33 -9.97 -1.65 -17.49
CA LEU A 33 -10.90 -0.56 -17.75
C LEU A 33 -10.18 0.66 -18.36
N ALA A 34 -9.02 1.04 -17.82
CA ALA A 34 -8.20 2.13 -18.33
C ALA A 34 -7.70 1.85 -19.76
N GLY A 35 -7.31 0.61 -20.07
CA GLY A 35 -6.85 0.21 -21.41
C GLY A 35 -7.97 0.06 -22.44
N GLY A 36 -9.20 -0.24 -22.01
CA GLY A 36 -10.36 -0.49 -22.88
C GLY A 36 -11.04 0.74 -23.47
N GLY A 37 -10.54 1.95 -23.21
CA GLY A 37 -11.04 3.19 -23.82
C GLY A 37 -12.38 3.69 -23.27
N ALA A 38 -12.84 3.17 -22.13
CA ALA A 38 -14.00 3.70 -21.43
C ALA A 38 -13.65 5.07 -20.80
N GLY A 39 -13.74 6.14 -21.60
CA GLY A 39 -13.80 7.54 -21.17
C GLY A 39 -12.84 7.90 -20.03
N VAL A 40 -11.53 7.86 -20.27
CA VAL A 40 -10.50 8.06 -19.22
C VAL A 40 -10.26 9.55 -18.96
N ASP A 41 -11.31 10.34 -18.75
CA ASP A 41 -11.18 11.68 -18.18
C ASP A 41 -11.34 11.60 -16.66
N HIS A 42 -10.53 10.73 -16.05
CA HIS A 42 -10.52 10.51 -14.61
C HIS A 42 -9.23 11.08 -14.01
N PRO A 43 -9.30 12.03 -13.05
CA PRO A 43 -8.12 12.70 -12.50
C PRO A 43 -7.05 11.76 -11.91
N LEU A 44 -7.43 10.57 -11.44
CA LEU A 44 -6.50 9.56 -10.91
C LEU A 44 -5.80 8.70 -11.98
N LEU A 45 -6.24 8.76 -13.23
CA LEU A 45 -5.68 8.01 -14.36
C LEU A 45 -4.97 8.93 -15.37
N ALA A 46 -5.25 10.23 -15.33
CA ALA A 46 -4.59 11.24 -16.14
C ALA A 46 -3.18 11.54 -15.62
N GLN A 47 -2.31 11.98 -16.54
CA GLN A 47 -1.01 12.52 -16.13
C GLN A 47 -1.25 13.88 -15.44
N PRO A 48 -0.79 14.05 -14.19
CA PRO A 48 -0.95 15.33 -13.51
C PRO A 48 -0.16 16.42 -14.24
N GLY A 49 -0.73 17.62 -14.31
CA GLY A 49 -0.05 18.82 -14.79
C GLY A 49 0.93 19.36 -13.73
N ASP A 50 0.91 20.68 -13.51
CA ASP A 50 1.81 21.31 -12.52
C ASP A 50 1.46 20.88 -11.08
N ILE A 51 2.43 20.25 -10.41
CA ILE A 51 2.29 19.75 -9.04
C ILE A 51 2.78 20.82 -8.06
N ASN A 52 1.84 21.48 -7.38
CA ASN A 52 2.15 22.49 -6.35
C ASN A 52 2.14 21.94 -4.92
N ARG A 53 1.56 20.75 -4.71
CA ARG A 53 1.44 20.11 -3.40
C ARG A 53 1.40 18.59 -3.56
N VAL A 54 2.08 17.89 -2.66
CA VAL A 54 2.04 16.42 -2.55
C VAL A 54 1.71 16.02 -1.12
N ALA A 55 1.10 14.85 -0.96
CA ALA A 55 0.84 14.24 0.33
C ALA A 55 1.84 13.11 0.57
N TYR A 56 2.42 13.06 1.77
CA TYR A 56 3.23 11.94 2.23
C TYR A 56 2.42 11.12 3.24
N VAL A 57 2.35 9.82 3.03
CA VAL A 57 1.81 8.87 4.00
C VAL A 57 3.00 8.16 4.64
N VAL A 58 3.28 8.48 5.89
CA VAL A 58 4.38 7.89 6.67
C VAL A 58 3.79 6.87 7.64
N ILE A 59 4.33 5.65 7.63
CA ILE A 59 3.92 4.57 8.52
C ILE A 59 5.06 4.30 9.49
N ALA A 60 4.79 4.40 10.79
CA ALA A 60 5.74 4.13 11.86
C ALA A 60 5.12 3.20 12.92
N ALA A 61 5.95 2.59 13.75
CA ALA A 61 5.48 1.77 14.86
C ALA A 61 5.05 2.63 16.04
N ASP A 62 3.89 2.32 16.63
CA ASP A 62 3.42 2.93 17.88
C ASP A 62 4.30 2.60 19.09
N ARG A 63 5.09 1.52 19.01
CA ARG A 63 5.94 1.03 20.10
C ARG A 63 7.41 1.15 19.74
N GLY A 64 8.23 1.47 20.74
CA GLY A 64 9.69 1.49 20.64
C GLY A 64 10.34 0.11 20.75
N LEU A 65 11.65 0.09 21.03
CA LEU A 65 12.50 -1.12 21.05
C LEU A 65 12.53 -1.86 19.71
N CYS A 66 12.44 -1.12 18.61
CA CYS A 66 12.42 -1.61 17.23
C CYS A 66 13.73 -1.32 16.46
N GLY A 67 14.82 -1.04 17.18
CA GLY A 67 16.10 -0.67 16.58
C GLY A 67 15.96 0.56 15.68
N GLY A 68 16.45 0.46 14.44
CA GLY A 68 16.37 1.53 13.45
C GLY A 68 15.04 1.66 12.70
N TYR A 69 14.01 0.84 12.98
CA TYR A 69 12.80 0.77 12.15
C TYR A 69 12.08 2.11 11.94
N ASN A 70 11.95 2.94 12.98
CA ASN A 70 11.30 4.25 12.85
C ASN A 70 12.26 5.38 12.40
N ASN A 71 13.57 5.15 12.47
CA ASN A 71 14.59 6.17 12.19
C ASN A 71 15.14 6.09 10.75
N ASN A 72 14.91 4.98 10.06
CA ASN A 72 15.32 4.72 8.68
C ASN A 72 14.10 4.72 7.76
#